data_AF-A0A3B1BAS9-F1
#
_entry.id   AF-A0A3B1BAS9-F1
#
_cell.length_a   1.000
_cell.length_b   1.000
_cell.length_c   1.000
_cell.angle_alpha   90.00
_cell.angle_beta   90.00
_cell.angle_gamma   90.00
#
_symmetry.space_group_name_H-M   'P 1'
#
loop_
_entity.id
_entity.type
_entity.pdbx_description
1 polymer ?
#
loop_
_entity_poly.entity_id
_entity_poly.type
_entity_poly.pdbx_seq_one_letter_code
_entity_poly.pdbx_strand_id
1 'polypeptide(L)'
;MKETVNDTLPFKYVLLFITLNFIAVIQTAQASDPNNGRVLYMQHCNTCHEPGREIAGAPDFNYGSAMMQSDMSLLGKIRSGKNAMPGYTGILTDRMILDIISYMRTF
;
A
#
# COMPACT_ATOMS: atom_id res chain seq x y z
N MET A 1 42.65 38.91 27.62
CA MET A 1 42.40 37.51 27.20
C MET A 1 41.23 37.56 26.23
N LYS A 2 41.48 37.27 24.94
CA LYS A 2 40.46 37.18 23.88
C LYS A 2 39.55 35.99 24.24
N GLU A 3 38.25 36.04 24.03
CA GLU A 3 37.61 35.56 22.80
C GLU A 3 36.18 36.09 22.71
N THR A 4 35.93 36.96 21.73
CA THR A 4 34.58 37.32 21.27
C THR A 4 34.16 36.26 20.25
N VAL A 5 33.32 35.32 20.65
CA VAL A 5 32.65 34.41 19.72
C VAL A 5 31.73 35.26 18.85
N ASN A 6 32.13 35.39 17.59
CA ASN A 6 31.44 36.16 16.57
C ASN A 6 30.23 35.35 16.07
N ASP A 7 29.15 35.34 16.86
CA ASP A 7 27.86 34.69 16.56
C ASP A 7 27.02 35.47 15.55
N THR A 8 27.61 35.82 14.41
CA THR A 8 26.88 36.32 13.24
C THR A 8 27.15 35.38 12.07
N LEU A 9 26.63 34.16 12.16
CA LEU A 9 26.41 33.35 10.96
C LEU A 9 25.50 34.18 10.04
N PRO A 10 25.96 34.64 8.86
CA PRO A 10 25.20 35.60 8.08
C PRO A 10 23.88 34.97 7.63
N PHE A 11 22.80 35.76 7.65
CA PHE A 11 21.44 35.41 7.22
C PHE A 11 21.41 34.63 5.88
N LYS A 12 22.40 34.86 5.02
CA LYS A 12 22.65 34.11 3.78
C LYS A 12 22.90 32.61 3.99
N TYR A 13 23.62 32.18 5.03
CA TYR A 13 23.82 30.76 5.31
C TYR A 13 22.59 30.10 5.91
N VAL A 14 21.81 30.80 6.74
CA VAL A 14 20.52 30.27 7.25
C VAL A 14 19.55 30.02 6.08
N LEU A 15 19.45 30.95 5.13
CA LEU A 15 18.69 30.77 3.90
C LEU A 15 19.23 29.64 3.02
N LEU A 16 20.56 29.50 2.93
CA LEU A 16 21.22 28.46 2.12
C LEU A 16 21.08 27.05 2.73
N PHE A 17 21.00 26.92 4.06
CA PHE A 17 20.70 25.66 4.73
C PHE A 17 19.23 25.25 4.58
N ILE A 18 18.28 26.19 4.59
CA ILE A 18 16.86 25.91 4.41
C ILE A 18 16.56 25.42 2.97
N THR A 19 17.21 26.01 1.96
CA THR A 19 17.04 25.56 0.56
C THR A 19 17.71 24.21 0.29
N LEU A 20 18.83 23.88 0.96
CA LEU A 20 19.48 22.57 0.83
C LEU A 20 18.64 21.40 1.39
N ASN A 21 17.90 21.64 2.48
CA ASN A 21 17.09 20.60 3.13
C ASN A 21 15.77 20.29 2.40
N PHE A 22 15.32 21.16 1.50
CA PHE A 22 14.02 21.00 0.83
C PHE A 22 14.04 19.98 -0.33
N ILE A 23 15.22 19.60 -0.84
CA ILE A 23 15.35 18.68 -1.98
C ILE A 23 15.23 17.19 -1.57
N ALA A 24 15.35 16.88 -0.28
CA ALA A 24 15.57 15.50 0.19
C ALA A 24 14.31 14.62 0.37
N VAL A 25 13.08 15.13 0.14
CA VAL A 25 11.85 14.35 0.35
C VAL A 25 11.15 14.02 -0.97
N ILE A 26 11.84 13.29 -1.85
CA ILE A 26 11.20 12.67 -3.01
C ILE A 26 10.69 11.30 -2.54
N GLN A 27 9.47 11.25 -2.03
CA GLN A 27 8.78 9.98 -1.77
C GLN A 27 8.42 9.35 -3.12
N THR A 28 9.16 8.30 -3.50
CA THR A 28 8.83 7.49 -4.67
C THR A 28 7.52 6.77 -4.39
N ALA A 29 6.44 7.20 -5.04
CA ALA A 29 5.21 6.41 -5.11
C ALA A 29 5.54 5.12 -5.87
N GLN A 30 5.68 4.01 -5.15
CA GLN A 30 5.89 2.72 -5.77
C GLN A 30 4.54 2.15 -6.22
N ALA A 31 4.45 1.77 -7.49
CA ALA A 31 3.30 1.05 -8.01
C ALA A 31 3.11 -0.30 -7.30
N SER A 32 1.89 -0.80 -7.31
CA SER A 32 1.58 -2.17 -6.91
C SER A 32 2.23 -3.18 -7.87
N ASP A 33 2.62 -4.33 -7.33
CA ASP A 33 3.23 -5.44 -8.08
C ASP A 33 2.26 -6.64 -8.15
N PRO A 34 1.59 -6.87 -9.30
CA PRO A 34 0.67 -8.00 -9.45
C PRO A 34 1.37 -9.36 -9.38
N ASN A 35 2.68 -9.47 -9.61
CA ASN A 35 3.39 -10.75 -9.48
C ASN A 35 3.52 -11.15 -8.01
N ASN A 36 3.91 -10.20 -7.15
CA ASN A 36 3.88 -10.40 -5.71
C ASN A 36 2.44 -10.64 -5.21
N GLY A 37 1.49 -9.87 -5.75
CA GLY A 37 0.06 -10.03 -5.49
C GLY A 37 -0.45 -11.45 -5.74
N ARG A 38 -0.01 -12.08 -6.84
CA ARG A 38 -0.33 -13.47 -7.15
C ARG A 38 0.16 -14.44 -6.09
N VAL A 39 1.40 -14.29 -5.62
CA VAL A 39 1.97 -15.17 -4.59
C VAL A 39 1.15 -15.06 -3.30
N LEU A 40 0.88 -13.83 -2.86
CA LEU A 40 0.10 -13.56 -1.66
C LEU A 40 -1.36 -14.05 -1.78
N TYR A 41 -1.97 -13.86 -2.94
CA TYR A 41 -3.32 -14.36 -3.23
C TYR A 41 -3.39 -15.89 -3.11
N MET A 42 -2.41 -16.60 -3.66
CA MET A 42 -2.35 -18.05 -3.57
C MET A 42 -2.18 -18.54 -2.12
N GLN A 43 -1.44 -17.79 -1.30
CA GLN A 43 -1.20 -18.14 0.10
C GLN A 43 -2.41 -17.87 1.01
N HIS A 44 -3.16 -16.80 0.76
CA HIS A 44 -4.15 -16.29 1.71
C HIS A 44 -5.59 -16.34 1.21
N CYS A 45 -5.82 -16.26 -0.11
CA CYS A 45 -7.14 -16.00 -0.68
C CYS A 45 -7.67 -17.20 -1.48
N ASN A 46 -6.80 -17.90 -2.19
CA ASN A 46 -7.17 -18.90 -3.21
C ASN A 46 -7.99 -20.07 -2.66
N THR A 47 -7.84 -20.45 -1.39
CA THR A 47 -8.61 -21.54 -0.78
C THR A 47 -10.12 -21.33 -0.87
N CYS A 48 -10.59 -20.08 -0.82
CA CYS A 48 -12.02 -19.75 -0.91
C CYS A 48 -12.40 -19.05 -2.22
N HIS A 49 -11.48 -18.29 -2.81
CA HIS A 49 -11.69 -17.53 -4.05
C HIS A 49 -11.07 -18.20 -5.28
N GLU A 50 -11.06 -19.53 -5.32
CA GLU A 50 -10.60 -20.28 -6.48
C GLU A 50 -11.51 -19.97 -7.70
N PRO A 51 -10.95 -19.64 -8.87
CA PRO A 51 -11.70 -19.47 -10.11
C PRO A 51 -12.65 -20.64 -10.40
N GLY A 52 -13.89 -20.35 -10.81
CA GLY A 52 -14.87 -21.36 -11.18
C GLY A 52 -15.59 -22.01 -10.00
N ARG A 53 -15.43 -21.50 -8.78
CA ARG A 53 -16.08 -22.04 -7.59
C ARG A 53 -16.45 -20.93 -6.60
N GLU A 54 -17.66 -21.01 -6.07
CA GLU A 54 -18.11 -20.17 -4.96
C GLU A 54 -18.14 -21.00 -3.67
N ILE A 55 -17.27 -20.67 -2.70
CA ILE A 55 -17.26 -21.30 -1.38
C ILE A 55 -17.78 -20.31 -0.34
N ALA A 56 -18.71 -20.73 0.53
CA ALA A 56 -19.14 -19.93 1.69
C ALA A 56 -19.59 -18.48 1.36
N GLY A 57 -20.17 -18.28 0.17
CA GLY A 57 -20.58 -16.95 -0.31
C GLY A 57 -19.42 -16.05 -0.77
N ALA A 58 -18.22 -16.61 -0.94
CA ALA A 58 -17.10 -15.95 -1.59
C ALA A 58 -17.41 -15.79 -3.09
N PRO A 59 -17.40 -14.57 -3.64
CA PRO A 59 -17.62 -14.35 -5.07
C PRO A 59 -16.46 -14.92 -5.89
N ASP A 60 -16.80 -15.44 -7.06
CA ASP A 60 -15.84 -15.67 -8.13
C ASP A 60 -15.52 -14.35 -8.83
N PHE A 61 -14.24 -13.94 -8.80
CA PHE A 61 -13.80 -12.67 -9.33
C PHE A 61 -13.80 -12.60 -10.86
N ASN A 62 -13.88 -13.73 -11.58
CA ASN A 62 -13.97 -13.74 -13.05
C ASN A 62 -15.28 -13.10 -13.58
N TYR A 63 -16.33 -13.03 -12.76
CA TYR A 63 -17.57 -12.34 -13.16
C TYR A 63 -17.48 -10.81 -13.02
N GLY A 64 -16.39 -10.27 -12.48
CA GLY A 64 -16.06 -8.84 -12.44
C GLY A 64 -16.92 -7.96 -11.53
N SER A 65 -18.18 -8.33 -11.25
CA SER A 65 -19.13 -7.51 -10.50
C SER A 65 -18.69 -7.22 -9.07
N ALA A 66 -18.05 -8.20 -8.40
CA ALA A 66 -17.45 -8.01 -7.08
C ALA A 66 -16.23 -7.05 -7.10
N MET A 67 -15.62 -6.84 -8.26
CA MET A 67 -14.42 -6.01 -8.46
C MET A 67 -14.74 -4.59 -8.93
N MET A 68 -16.01 -4.27 -9.21
CA MET A 68 -16.49 -2.93 -9.60
C MET A 68 -16.57 -1.95 -8.41
N GLN A 69 -15.41 -1.68 -7.82
CA GLN A 69 -15.23 -0.77 -6.70
C GLN A 69 -13.79 -0.25 -6.68
N SER A 70 -13.53 0.84 -5.96
CA SER A 70 -12.19 1.42 -5.87
C SER A 70 -11.21 0.51 -5.12
N ASP A 71 -9.92 0.64 -5.42
CA ASP A 71 -8.86 -0.09 -4.71
C ASP A 71 -8.87 0.21 -3.22
N MET A 72 -9.17 1.44 -2.81
CA MET A 72 -9.26 1.81 -1.40
C MET A 72 -10.45 1.14 -0.69
N SER A 73 -11.58 0.95 -1.39
CA SER A 73 -12.71 0.18 -0.86
C SER A 73 -12.35 -1.30 -0.69
N LEU A 74 -11.65 -1.88 -1.68
CA LEU A 74 -11.16 -3.25 -1.61
C LEU A 74 -10.13 -3.44 -0.49
N LEU A 75 -9.19 -2.51 -0.36
CA LEU A 75 -8.19 -2.48 0.70
C LEU A 75 -8.87 -2.49 2.07
N GLY A 76 -9.84 -1.60 2.28
CA GLY A 76 -10.62 -1.57 3.52
C GLY A 76 -11.32 -2.90 3.82
N LYS A 77 -11.96 -3.50 2.81
CA LYS A 77 -12.63 -4.81 2.94
C LYS A 77 -11.67 -5.95 3.28
N ILE A 78 -10.49 -5.99 2.66
CA ILE A 78 -9.48 -7.02 2.95
C ILE A 78 -8.90 -6.82 4.36
N ARG A 79 -8.71 -5.58 4.80
CA ARG A 79 -8.25 -5.28 6.17
C ARG A 79 -9.25 -5.72 7.23
N SER A 80 -10.54 -5.43 7.03
CA SER A 80 -11.60 -5.73 8.00
C SER A 80 -12.13 -7.16 7.91
N GLY A 81 -12.02 -7.80 6.75
CA GLY A 81 -12.77 -9.00 6.43
C GLY A 81 -14.26 -8.71 6.19
N LYS A 82 -15.02 -9.74 5.83
CA LYS A 82 -16.48 -9.69 5.68
C LYS A 82 -17.08 -11.09 5.81
N ASN A 83 -18.07 -11.27 6.69
CA ASN A 83 -18.71 -12.56 6.93
C ASN A 83 -17.65 -13.64 7.27
N ALA A 84 -17.56 -14.71 6.48
CA ALA A 84 -16.56 -15.78 6.63
C ALA A 84 -15.16 -15.39 6.14
N MET A 85 -15.01 -14.29 5.38
CA MET A 85 -13.70 -13.81 4.94
C MET A 85 -12.96 -13.17 6.12
N PRO A 86 -11.77 -13.68 6.49
CA PRO A 86 -10.99 -13.13 7.59
C PRO A 86 -10.48 -11.72 7.28
N GLY A 87 -10.26 -10.92 8.32
CA GLY A 87 -9.57 -9.63 8.21
C GLY A 87 -8.05 -9.81 8.32
N TYR A 88 -7.31 -9.00 7.56
CA TYR A 88 -5.85 -9.11 7.44
C TYR A 88 -5.06 -8.00 8.15
N THR A 89 -5.72 -7.20 9.00
CA THR A 89 -5.03 -6.16 9.78
C THR A 89 -3.93 -6.76 10.65
N GLY A 90 -2.70 -6.27 10.48
CA GLY A 90 -1.52 -6.75 11.21
C GLY A 90 -0.90 -8.05 10.65
N ILE A 91 -1.55 -8.68 9.66
CA ILE A 91 -1.03 -9.86 8.94
C ILE A 91 -0.41 -9.43 7.61
N LEU A 92 -1.13 -8.60 6.86
CA LEU A 92 -0.67 -8.03 5.59
C LEU A 92 -0.54 -6.51 5.72
N THR A 93 0.51 -5.97 5.10
CA THR A 93 0.66 -4.51 4.96
C THR A 93 -0.28 -3.97 3.88
N ASP A 94 -0.61 -2.68 3.91
CA ASP A 94 -1.43 -2.06 2.87
C ASP A 94 -0.83 -2.24 1.48
N ARG A 95 0.51 -2.20 1.36
CA ARG A 95 1.23 -2.49 0.11
C ARG A 95 1.00 -3.90 -0.39
N MET A 96 1.12 -4.90 0.48
CA MET A 96 0.82 -6.29 0.13
C MET A 96 -0.62 -6.48 -0.30
N ILE A 97 -1.57 -5.80 0.36
CA ILE A 97 -2.99 -5.87 -0.03
C ILE A 97 -3.22 -5.19 -1.39
N LEU A 98 -2.57 -4.06 -1.66
CA LEU A 98 -2.65 -3.40 -2.97
C LEU A 98 -2.04 -4.24 -4.09
N ASP A 99 -0.97 -4.98 -3.82
CA ASP A 99 -0.41 -5.96 -4.75
C ASP A 99 -1.42 -7.07 -5.05
N ILE A 100 -2.08 -7.63 -4.02
CA ILE A 100 -3.16 -8.62 -4.17
C ILE A 100 -4.31 -8.05 -5.02
N ILE A 101 -4.77 -6.84 -4.73
CA ILE A 101 -5.84 -6.18 -5.50
C ILE A 101 -5.42 -6.00 -6.96
N SER A 102 -4.16 -5.59 -7.20
CA SER A 102 -3.62 -5.46 -8.56
C SER A 102 -3.66 -6.77 -9.32
N TYR A 103 -3.31 -7.89 -8.66
CA TYR A 103 -3.44 -9.22 -9.26
C TYR A 103 -4.91 -9.60 -9.50
N MET A 104 -5.81 -9.35 -8.53
CA MET A 104 -7.24 -9.63 -8.65
C MET A 104 -7.91 -8.88 -9.81
N ARG A 105 -7.33 -7.76 -10.28
CA ARG A 105 -7.81 -7.02 -11.45
C ARG A 105 -7.35 -7.60 -12.79
N THR A 106 -6.55 -8.66 -12.79
CA THR A 106 -6.09 -9.35 -14.02
C THR A 106 -7.01 -10.49 -14.46
N PHE A 107 -8.03 -10.81 -13.66
CA PHE A 107 -9.09 -11.77 -13.98
C PHE A 107 -10.16 -11.16 -14.89
#